data_AF-A0A2V6WV05-F1
#
_entry.id   AF-A0A2V6WV05-F1
#
_cell.length_a   1.000
_cell.length_b   1.000
_cell.length_c   1.000
_cell.angle_alpha   90.00
_cell.angle_beta   90.00
_cell.angle_gamma   90.00
#
_symmetry.space_group_name_H-M   'P 1'
#
loop_
_entity.id
_entity.type
_entity.pdbx_description
1 polymer ?
#
loop_
_entity_poly.entity_id
_entity_poly.type
_entity_poly.pdbx_seq_one_letter_code
_entity_poly.pdbx_strand_id
1 'polypeptide(L)'
;FTMGVKAGVDPLALWKAVRQGAGGRRRTFDGLVDQFLPNKFEPPAFALRLAHKDVTLATALGREHKVPMRLANITLEEMTEAMNRGWAERDSRVAMLLQEERAGVEIRVAEKLLREVLDADRGPSR
;
A
#
# COMPACT_ATOMS: atom_id res chain seq x y z
N PHE A 1 -9.43 2.45 11.75
CA PHE A 1 -9.80 2.57 13.18
C PHE A 1 -11.29 2.42 13.41
N THR A 2 -12.14 3.29 12.86
CA THR A 2 -13.61 3.26 13.06
C THR A 2 -14.24 1.88 12.84
N MET A 3 -13.88 1.19 11.76
CA MET A 3 -14.33 -0.19 11.49
C MET A 3 -13.99 -1.15 12.64
N GLY A 4 -12.73 -1.20 13.07
CA GLY A 4 -12.28 -2.11 14.13
C GLY A 4 -12.94 -1.79 15.48
N VAL A 5 -13.05 -0.50 15.82
CA VAL A 5 -13.70 -0.09 17.08
C VAL A 5 -15.19 -0.44 17.07
N LYS A 6 -15.91 -0.21 15.96
CA LYS A 6 -17.32 -0.60 15.84
C LYS A 6 -17.51 -2.12 15.85
N ALA A 7 -16.49 -2.88 15.45
CA ALA A 7 -16.44 -4.34 15.55
C ALA A 7 -16.02 -4.85 16.94
N GLY A 8 -15.85 -3.97 17.93
CA GLY A 8 -15.55 -4.33 19.32
C GLY A 8 -14.05 -4.38 19.69
N VAL A 9 -13.16 -3.94 18.80
CA VAL A 9 -11.72 -3.90 19.09
C VAL A 9 -11.35 -2.66 19.90
N ASP A 10 -10.59 -2.85 20.97
CA ASP A 10 -10.03 -1.76 21.77
C ASP A 10 -9.13 -0.84 20.91
N PRO A 11 -9.34 0.49 20.90
CA PRO A 11 -8.53 1.43 20.12
C PRO A 11 -7.02 1.37 20.43
N LEU A 12 -6.63 1.13 21.68
CA LEU A 12 -5.21 1.07 22.07
C LEU A 12 -4.56 -0.22 21.56
N ALA A 13 -5.25 -1.35 21.64
CA ALA A 13 -4.82 -2.60 21.03
C ALA A 13 -4.66 -2.45 19.51
N LEU A 14 -5.63 -1.79 18.84
CA LEU A 14 -5.56 -1.52 17.41
C LEU A 14 -4.36 -0.62 17.05
N TRP A 15 -4.09 0.42 17.85
CA TRP A 15 -2.92 1.27 17.68
C TRP A 15 -1.61 0.49 17.81
N LYS A 16 -1.48 -0.34 18.85
CA LYS A 16 -0.29 -1.18 19.05
C LYS A 16 -0.04 -2.10 17.85
N ALA A 17 -1.09 -2.76 17.34
CA ALA A 17 -0.99 -3.63 16.18
C ALA A 17 -0.55 -2.88 14.91
N VAL A 18 -1.17 -1.73 14.60
CA VAL A 18 -0.81 -0.91 13.44
C VAL A 18 0.64 -0.43 13.53
N ARG A 19 1.08 0.03 14.71
CA ARG A 19 2.45 0.53 14.91
C ARG A 19 3.50 -0.57 14.81
N GLN A 20 3.19 -1.79 15.22
CA GLN A 20 4.11 -2.93 15.12
C GLN A 20 4.14 -3.56 13.73
N GLY A 21 3.10 -3.33 12.92
CA GLY A 21 3.00 -3.84 11.54
C GLY A 21 4.05 -3.27 10.58
N ALA A 22 4.06 -3.82 9.36
CA ALA A 22 5.10 -3.59 8.35
C ALA A 22 5.36 -2.10 8.01
N GLY A 23 4.33 -1.27 8.03
CA GLY A 23 4.43 0.18 7.78
C GLY A 23 4.55 1.04 9.04
N GLY A 24 4.22 0.52 10.23
CA GLY A 24 4.02 1.33 11.44
C GLY A 24 5.27 1.99 12.02
N ARG A 25 6.46 1.54 11.59
CA ARG A 25 7.77 2.08 12.00
C ARG A 25 8.55 2.74 10.86
N ARG A 26 8.05 2.68 9.62
CA ARG A 26 8.71 3.32 8.46
C ARG A 26 8.24 4.77 8.34
N ARG A 27 9.06 5.64 7.74
CA ARG A 27 8.57 6.96 7.34
C ARG A 27 7.57 6.77 6.20
N THR A 28 6.58 7.65 6.12
CA THR A 28 5.37 7.48 5.29
C THR A 28 5.65 7.16 3.83
N PHE A 29 6.68 7.78 3.23
CA PHE A 29 6.94 7.67 1.79
C PHE A 29 8.13 6.79 1.42
N ASP A 30 8.93 6.35 2.40
CA ASP A 30 10.12 5.53 2.13
C ASP A 30 9.76 4.24 1.37
N GLY A 31 8.57 3.68 1.60
CA GLY A 31 8.11 2.48 0.90
C GLY A 31 7.89 2.64 -0.61
N LEU A 32 7.90 3.86 -1.16
CA LEU A 32 7.81 4.10 -2.60
C LEU A 32 9.12 3.76 -3.33
N VAL A 33 10.26 3.90 -2.65
CA VAL A 33 11.59 3.65 -3.22
C VAL A 33 11.83 2.17 -3.49
N ASP A 34 11.07 1.29 -2.84
CA ASP A 34 11.30 -0.15 -2.91
C ASP A 34 10.84 -0.68 -4.30
N GLN A 35 9.66 -0.25 -4.80
CA GLN A 35 9.03 -0.84 -6.01
C GLN A 35 8.48 0.20 -7.00
N PHE A 36 7.78 1.24 -6.52
CA PHE A 36 7.08 2.19 -7.39
C PHE A 36 8.03 3.12 -8.14
N LEU A 37 8.83 3.91 -7.41
CA LEU A 37 9.78 4.86 -8.01
C LEU A 37 10.83 4.20 -8.89
N PRO A 38 11.45 3.04 -8.56
CA PRO A 38 12.36 2.36 -9.49
C PRO A 38 11.62 1.67 -10.65
N ASN A 39 10.28 1.58 -10.58
CA ASN A 39 9.42 0.89 -11.53
C ASN A 39 9.91 -0.57 -11.72
N LYS A 40 9.91 -1.28 -10.59
CA LYS A 40 10.30 -2.69 -10.45
C LYS A 40 9.32 -3.35 -9.50
N PHE A 41 8.56 -4.34 -9.97
CA PHE A 41 7.51 -5.00 -9.18
C PHE A 41 7.78 -6.48 -8.92
N GLU A 42 8.99 -6.94 -9.24
CA GLU A 42 9.44 -8.33 -9.10
C GLU A 42 10.85 -8.36 -8.45
N PRO A 43 11.09 -9.21 -7.44
CA PRO A 43 10.09 -10.01 -6.73
C PRO A 43 9.12 -9.14 -5.91
N PRO A 44 7.89 -9.60 -5.65
CA PRO A 44 6.93 -8.85 -4.84
C PRO A 44 7.35 -8.81 -3.37
N ALA A 45 7.31 -7.64 -2.73
CA ALA A 45 7.36 -7.57 -1.27
C ALA A 45 6.02 -8.01 -0.67
N PHE A 46 4.91 -7.70 -1.36
CA PHE A 46 3.59 -8.23 -1.08
C PHE A 46 2.75 -8.29 -2.37
N ALA A 47 2.35 -9.50 -2.79
CA ALA A 47 1.67 -9.71 -4.06
C ALA A 47 0.31 -8.98 -4.14
N LEU A 48 -0.01 -8.41 -5.30
CA LEU A 48 -1.27 -7.69 -5.54
C LEU A 48 -2.49 -8.55 -5.20
N ARG A 49 -2.50 -9.83 -5.55
CA ARG A 49 -3.63 -10.73 -5.22
C ARG A 49 -3.89 -10.84 -3.72
N LEU A 50 -2.85 -10.76 -2.88
CA LEU A 50 -2.99 -10.83 -1.43
C LEU A 50 -3.52 -9.51 -0.88
N ALA A 51 -3.00 -8.38 -1.37
CA ALA A 51 -3.52 -7.06 -1.03
C ALA A 51 -5.00 -6.90 -1.43
N HIS A 52 -5.35 -7.30 -2.65
CA HIS A 52 -6.73 -7.30 -3.15
C HIS A 52 -7.66 -8.12 -2.26
N LYS A 53 -7.24 -9.34 -1.90
CA LYS A 53 -7.99 -10.21 -0.97
C LYS A 53 -8.20 -9.53 0.38
N ASP A 54 -7.16 -8.92 0.96
CA ASP A 54 -7.25 -8.28 2.27
C ASP A 54 -8.19 -7.05 2.24
N VAL A 55 -8.14 -6.25 1.18
CA VAL A 55 -9.07 -5.11 0.98
C VAL A 55 -10.51 -5.60 0.73
N THR A 56 -10.68 -6.71 0.01
CA THR A 56 -11.99 -7.35 -0.18
C THR A 56 -12.59 -7.75 1.17
N LEU A 57 -11.80 -8.39 2.04
CA LEU A 57 -12.24 -8.77 3.39
C LEU A 57 -12.55 -7.55 4.25
N ALA A 58 -11.71 -6.51 4.21
CA ALA A 58 -11.93 -5.29 4.98
C ALA A 58 -13.21 -4.54 4.56
N THR A 59 -13.48 -4.44 3.25
CA THR A 59 -14.72 -3.81 2.76
C THR A 59 -15.96 -4.63 3.10
N ALA A 60 -15.88 -5.96 3.07
CA ALA A 60 -16.94 -6.85 3.50
C ALA A 60 -17.28 -6.69 5.00
N LEU A 61 -16.26 -6.68 5.86
CA LEU A 61 -16.43 -6.44 7.29
C LEU A 61 -17.01 -5.05 7.56
N GLY A 62 -16.58 -4.04 6.81
CA GLY A 62 -17.17 -2.71 6.86
C GLY A 62 -18.68 -2.72 6.59
N ARG A 63 -19.13 -3.46 5.57
CA ARG A 63 -20.56 -3.63 5.26
C ARG A 63 -21.32 -4.32 6.40
N GLU A 64 -20.77 -5.42 6.93
CA GLU A 64 -21.36 -6.18 8.04
C GLU A 64 -21.63 -5.28 9.26
N HIS A 65 -20.64 -4.47 9.64
CA HIS A 65 -20.78 -3.54 10.76
C HIS A 65 -21.44 -2.20 10.39
N LYS A 66 -21.97 -2.03 9.17
CA LYS A 66 -22.58 -0.78 8.69
C LYS A 66 -21.64 0.42 8.84
N VAL A 67 -20.39 0.26 8.45
CA VAL A 67 -19.34 1.30 8.44
C VAL A 67 -19.11 1.73 6.99
N PRO A 68 -19.23 3.02 6.67
CA PRO A 68 -18.94 3.50 5.32
C PRO A 68 -17.44 3.41 5.02
N MET A 69 -17.06 2.60 4.04
CA MET A 69 -15.67 2.34 3.64
C MET A 69 -15.33 2.96 2.28
N ARG A 70 -15.76 4.21 2.04
CA ARG A 70 -15.71 4.86 0.70
C ARG A 70 -14.35 4.74 0.01
N LEU A 71 -13.27 5.12 0.70
CA LEU A 71 -11.92 5.08 0.13
C LEU A 71 -11.45 3.64 -0.13
N ALA A 72 -11.72 2.71 0.79
CA ALA A 72 -11.32 1.31 0.60
C ALA A 72 -12.09 0.63 -0.55
N ASN A 73 -13.34 1.02 -0.81
CA ASN A 73 -14.08 0.54 -1.98
C ASN A 73 -13.47 1.04 -3.29
N ILE A 74 -13.08 2.32 -3.37
CA ILE A 74 -12.36 2.85 -4.54
C ILE A 74 -11.02 2.14 -4.70
N THR A 75 -10.27 1.92 -3.62
CA THR A 75 -9.03 1.14 -3.66
C THR A 75 -9.27 -0.29 -4.16
N LEU A 76 -10.36 -0.94 -3.77
CA LEU A 76 -10.72 -2.27 -4.25
C LEU A 76 -10.99 -2.27 -5.76
N GLU A 77 -11.66 -1.26 -6.28
CA GLU A 77 -11.91 -1.08 -7.71
C GLU A 77 -10.59 -0.94 -8.49
N GLU A 78 -9.68 -0.08 -8.02
CA GLU A 78 -8.34 0.09 -8.61
C GLU A 78 -7.52 -1.21 -8.60
N MET A 79 -7.50 -1.91 -7.46
CA MET A 79 -6.80 -3.20 -7.36
C MET A 79 -7.45 -4.25 -8.27
N THR A 80 -8.77 -4.21 -8.45
CA THR A 80 -9.47 -5.14 -9.35
C THR A 80 -9.14 -4.86 -10.81
N GLU A 81 -9.05 -3.59 -11.22
CA GLU A 81 -8.59 -3.22 -12.56
C GLU A 81 -7.15 -3.72 -12.80
N ALA A 82 -6.25 -3.52 -11.84
CA ALA A 82 -4.88 -4.03 -11.90
C ALA A 82 -4.82 -5.56 -11.99
N MET A 83 -5.66 -6.28 -11.23
CA MET A 83 -5.79 -7.74 -11.33
C MET A 83 -6.23 -8.17 -12.73
N ASN A 84 -7.18 -7.47 -13.34
CA ASN A 84 -7.69 -7.76 -14.69
C ASN A 84 -6.63 -7.58 -15.79
N ARG A 85 -5.55 -6.83 -15.51
CA ARG A 85 -4.38 -6.67 -16.39
C ARG A 85 -3.35 -7.78 -16.25
N GLY A 86 -3.64 -8.80 -15.43
CA GLY A 86 -2.74 -9.92 -15.18
C GLY A 86 -1.59 -9.59 -14.22
N TRP A 87 -1.70 -8.53 -13.42
CA TRP A 87 -0.64 -8.09 -12.50
C TRP A 87 -0.71 -8.75 -11.11
N ALA A 88 -1.45 -9.85 -10.98
CA ALA A 88 -1.77 -10.48 -9.70
C ALA A 88 -0.56 -10.87 -8.83
N GLU A 89 0.50 -11.39 -9.46
CA GLU A 89 1.71 -11.85 -8.75
C GLU A 89 2.75 -10.75 -8.54
N ARG A 90 2.60 -9.59 -9.21
CA ARG A 90 3.49 -8.44 -9.03
C ARG A 90 3.26 -7.80 -7.66
N ASP A 91 4.23 -7.00 -7.21
CA ASP A 91 4.05 -6.23 -5.98
C ASP A 91 2.78 -5.36 -6.03
N SER A 92 2.05 -5.29 -4.91
CA SER A 92 0.78 -4.58 -4.76
C SER A 92 0.80 -3.12 -5.23
N ARG A 93 1.96 -2.45 -5.19
CA ARG A 93 2.11 -1.07 -5.69
C ARG A 93 1.98 -0.96 -7.21
N VAL A 94 1.98 -2.08 -7.95
CA VAL A 94 1.74 -2.09 -9.40
C VAL A 94 0.40 -1.46 -9.78
N ALA A 95 -0.59 -1.46 -8.88
CA ALA A 95 -1.87 -0.77 -9.11
C ALA A 95 -1.70 0.75 -9.33
N MET A 96 -0.61 1.35 -8.84
CA MET A 96 -0.31 2.76 -9.06
C MET A 96 -0.02 3.08 -10.54
N LEU A 97 0.40 2.10 -11.34
CA LEU A 97 0.62 2.28 -12.78
C LEU A 97 -0.66 2.66 -13.53
N LEU A 98 -1.84 2.28 -13.02
CA LEU A 98 -3.12 2.72 -13.60
C LEU A 98 -3.21 4.25 -13.67
N GLN A 99 -2.70 4.93 -12.65
CA GLN A 99 -2.71 6.39 -12.63
C GLN A 99 -1.69 6.99 -13.59
N GLU A 100 -0.54 6.36 -13.77
CA GLU A 100 0.46 6.74 -14.79
C GLU A 100 -0.12 6.65 -16.20
N GLU A 101 -0.81 5.54 -16.50
CA GLU A 101 -1.48 5.36 -17.79
C GLU A 101 -2.57 6.40 -18.04
N ARG A 102 -3.43 6.66 -17.05
CA ARG A 102 -4.48 7.69 -17.15
C ARG A 102 -3.88 9.09 -17.37
N ALA A 103 -2.70 9.35 -16.82
CA ALA A 103 -2.00 10.62 -16.96
C ALA A 103 -1.09 10.69 -18.21
N GLY A 104 -0.86 9.58 -18.91
CA GLY A 104 0.05 9.52 -20.06
C GLY A 104 1.51 9.78 -19.70
N VAL A 105 1.94 9.41 -18.49
CA VAL A 105 3.32 9.58 -18.01
C VAL A 105 3.92 8.23 -17.61
N GLU A 106 5.24 8.13 -17.57
CA GLU A 106 5.96 7.01 -16.95
C GLU A 106 6.83 7.56 -15.82
N ILE A 107 6.67 7.01 -14.62
CA ILE A 107 7.53 7.34 -13.48
C ILE A 107 8.60 6.26 -13.36
N ARG A 108 9.87 6.68 -13.40
CA ARG A 108 11.04 5.82 -13.18
C ARG A 108 12.21 6.65 -12.68
N VAL A 109 12.80 6.22 -11.57
CA VAL A 109 13.97 6.86 -10.96
C VAL A 109 15.06 5.81 -10.77
N ALA A 110 16.30 6.16 -11.10
CA ALA A 110 17.43 5.27 -10.88
C ALA A 110 17.62 4.98 -9.39
N GLU A 111 17.74 3.70 -9.02
CA GLU A 111 17.91 3.28 -7.62
C GLU A 111 19.08 3.97 -6.91
N LYS A 112 20.17 4.26 -7.64
CA LYS A 112 21.33 4.99 -7.08
C LYS A 112 20.92 6.36 -6.52
N LEU A 113 20.13 7.12 -7.28
CA LEU A 113 19.65 8.44 -6.87
C LEU A 113 18.70 8.33 -5.66
N LEU A 114 17.82 7.33 -5.66
CA LEU A 114 16.93 7.07 -4.52
C LEU A 114 17.73 6.77 -3.24
N ARG A 115 18.78 5.96 -3.34
CA ARG A 115 19.66 5.64 -2.20
C ARG A 115 20.42 6.86 -1.70
N GLU A 116 20.96 7.68 -2.61
CA GLU A 116 21.65 8.93 -2.25
C GLU A 116 20.75 9.86 -1.43
N VAL A 117 19.47 10.01 -1.82
CA VAL A 117 18.48 10.80 -1.06
C VAL A 117 18.22 10.22 0.32
N LEU A 118 18.02 8.90 0.42
CA LEU A 118 17.76 8.23 1.71
C LEU A 118 18.96 8.27 2.66
N ASP A 119 20.18 8.19 2.12
CA ASP A 119 21.41 8.21 2.93
C ASP A 119 21.73 9.62 3.44
N ALA A 120 21.46 10.67 2.65
CA ALA A 120 21.57 12.06 3.10
C ALA A 120 20.64 12.36 4.30
N ASP A 121 19.46 11.74 4.31
CA ASP A 121 18.43 11.88 5.34
C ASP A 121 18.74 11.21 6.68
N ARG A 122 19.75 10.33 6.73
CA ARG A 122 20.14 9.61 7.95
C ARG A 122 20.97 10.45 8.91
N GLY A 123 21.55 11.56 8.45
CA GLY A 123 22.47 12.40 9.24
C GLY A 123 23.71 11.62 9.74
N PRO A 124 24.72 12.28 10.32
CA PRO A 124 25.79 11.56 10.99
C PRO A 124 25.19 10.81 12.19
N SER A 125 25.43 9.50 12.25
CA SER A 125 25.06 8.65 13.39
C SER A 125 25.43 9.36 14.69
N ARG A 126 24.45 9.69 15.54
CA ARG A 126 24.70 10.11 16.91
C ARG A 126 25.08 8.92 17.77
#